data_AF-A0A5J4YRV4-F1
#
_entry.id   AF-A0A5J4YRV4-F1
#
_cell.length_a   1.000
_cell.length_b   1.000
_cell.length_c   1.000
_cell.angle_alpha   90.00
_cell.angle_beta   90.00
_cell.angle_gamma   90.00
#
_symmetry.space_group_name_H-M   'P 1'
#
loop_
_entity.id
_entity.type
_entity.pdbx_description
1 polymer ?
#
loop_
_entity_poly.entity_id
_entity_poly.type
_entity_poly.pdbx_seq_one_letter_code
_entity_poly.pdbx_strand_id
1 'polypeptide(L)'
;MKTDKAARLFRIPHGTREGSVGMEINPALAITKPDSSITEPCKLTPIEAPQVACVAVIGERNSQLFLKIYLDALVDLPYHQSQGPEVKMEEVLYSTLDIFDDYIDGSSRKTIYLGRMATVASIRLYGLLTVTNLKLIVGVRSITESDAYMKNMLIKIYRLTVKSLLNPFQPIDLMIHSRKLETGIEELVGEFPNHKPVSGPNK
;
A
#
# COMPACT_ATOMS: atom_id res chain seq x y z
N MET A 1 26.30 -41.72 31.62
CA MET A 1 25.78 -43.01 32.16
C MET A 1 24.60 -42.69 33.07
N LYS A 2 23.53 -43.50 33.04
CA LYS A 2 22.30 -43.41 33.87
C LYS A 2 21.42 -42.17 33.62
N THR A 3 20.10 -42.18 33.81
CA THR A 3 18.93 -42.98 33.34
C THR A 3 17.68 -42.39 34.03
N ASP A 4 16.49 -42.81 33.58
CA ASP A 4 15.16 -42.58 34.16
C ASP A 4 14.54 -41.17 33.97
N LYS A 5 13.39 -40.99 33.30
CA LYS A 5 12.04 -41.62 33.38
C LYS A 5 11.25 -41.30 34.66
N ALA A 6 10.19 -40.50 34.52
CA ALA A 6 8.87 -40.78 35.09
C ALA A 6 7.78 -39.90 34.44
N ALA A 7 6.70 -40.51 33.97
CA ALA A 7 5.46 -39.81 33.63
C ALA A 7 4.50 -39.82 34.83
N ARG A 8 3.53 -38.89 34.89
CA ARG A 8 2.37 -38.98 35.79
C ARG A 8 1.06 -38.62 35.11
N LEU A 9 0.04 -39.43 35.41
CA LEU A 9 -1.28 -39.45 34.77
C LEU A 9 -2.30 -38.52 35.47
N PHE A 10 -3.31 -38.12 34.67
CA PHE A 10 -4.74 -37.93 34.99
C PHE A 10 -5.19 -37.32 36.32
N ARG A 11 -6.09 -36.33 36.22
CA ARG A 11 -7.40 -36.42 36.91
C ARG A 11 -8.51 -35.63 36.20
N ILE A 12 -9.66 -36.30 36.01
CA ILE A 12 -10.95 -35.74 35.58
C ILE A 12 -11.82 -35.57 36.85
N PRO A 13 -12.72 -34.57 36.91
CA PRO A 13 -13.94 -34.67 37.71
C PRO A 13 -15.21 -34.63 36.84
N HIS A 14 -16.05 -35.65 36.97
CA HIS A 14 -17.47 -35.60 36.60
C HIS A 14 -18.29 -34.94 37.74
N GLY A 15 -19.45 -34.36 37.42
CA GLY A 15 -20.42 -33.87 38.41
C GLY A 15 -21.80 -33.62 37.79
N THR A 16 -22.73 -34.55 38.00
CA THR A 16 -24.10 -34.58 37.43
C THR A 16 -25.14 -34.15 38.46
N ARG A 17 -26.21 -33.45 38.04
CA ARG A 17 -27.66 -33.63 38.41
C ARG A 17 -28.48 -32.35 38.16
N GLU A 18 -29.50 -32.38 37.29
CA GLU A 18 -30.92 -32.79 37.48
C GLU A 18 -31.81 -31.75 38.20
N GLY A 19 -32.90 -31.33 37.55
CA GLY A 19 -33.94 -30.44 38.10
C GLY A 19 -34.88 -29.88 37.02
N SER A 20 -36.14 -30.31 36.98
CA SER A 20 -37.04 -30.19 35.82
C SER A 20 -38.40 -29.54 36.10
N VAL A 21 -38.84 -28.61 35.24
CA VAL A 21 -40.23 -28.12 34.99
C VAL A 21 -40.27 -27.55 33.55
N GLY A 22 -41.33 -27.63 32.72
CA GLY A 22 -42.57 -28.42 32.81
C GLY A 22 -43.78 -27.75 32.11
N MET A 23 -44.31 -28.36 31.02
CA MET A 23 -45.58 -28.01 30.30
C MET A 23 -45.58 -26.66 29.53
N GLU A 24 -46.31 -26.41 28.43
CA GLU A 24 -47.22 -27.23 27.60
C GLU A 24 -47.34 -26.68 26.14
N ILE A 25 -47.89 -27.51 25.24
CA ILE A 25 -48.34 -27.32 23.84
C ILE A 25 -49.09 -26.00 23.49
N ASN A 26 -48.91 -25.40 22.30
CA ASN A 26 -49.61 -25.83 21.06
C ASN A 26 -49.07 -25.19 19.75
N PRO A 27 -49.41 -25.76 18.55
CA PRO A 27 -48.84 -25.37 17.26
C PRO A 27 -49.77 -24.49 16.39
N ALA A 28 -49.19 -23.59 15.58
CA ALA A 28 -49.91 -23.00 14.43
C ALA A 28 -48.96 -22.45 13.34
N LEU A 29 -49.43 -22.58 12.09
CA LEU A 29 -49.15 -21.77 10.91
C LEU A 29 -47.81 -21.93 10.13
N ALA A 30 -48.01 -22.54 8.95
CA ALA A 30 -47.57 -22.07 7.64
C ALA A 30 -46.16 -22.46 7.15
N ILE A 31 -46.15 -23.57 6.40
CA ILE A 31 -45.19 -23.82 5.32
C ILE A 31 -45.45 -22.78 4.22
N THR A 32 -44.45 -21.95 3.91
CA THR A 32 -44.39 -21.19 2.66
C THR A 32 -43.01 -21.39 2.03
N LYS A 33 -42.98 -21.62 0.72
CA LYS A 33 -41.76 -21.99 -0.02
C LYS A 33 -40.76 -20.82 -0.06
N PRO A 34 -39.44 -21.06 -0.04
CA PRO A 34 -38.48 -20.13 -0.61
C PRO A 34 -38.57 -20.26 -2.13
N ASP A 35 -39.26 -19.32 -2.79
CA ASP A 35 -39.25 -19.27 -4.26
C ASP A 35 -37.86 -18.90 -4.78
N SER A 36 -37.49 -19.55 -5.89
CA SER A 36 -36.20 -19.44 -6.56
C SER A 36 -36.00 -18.11 -7.27
N SER A 37 -34.74 -17.71 -7.47
CA SER A 37 -34.26 -16.54 -8.25
C SER A 37 -34.75 -15.19 -7.71
N ILE A 38 -33.86 -14.28 -7.28
CA ILE A 38 -32.88 -13.61 -8.13
C ILE A 38 -31.53 -13.50 -7.38
N THR A 39 -30.53 -14.23 -7.86
CA THR A 39 -29.12 -13.92 -7.54
C THR A 39 -28.65 -12.89 -8.55
N GLU A 40 -28.86 -11.61 -8.27
CA GLU A 40 -28.03 -10.58 -8.90
C GLU A 40 -26.64 -10.69 -8.29
N PRO A 41 -25.58 -11.08 -9.04
CA PRO A 41 -24.24 -10.90 -8.55
C PRO A 41 -24.02 -9.40 -8.39
N CYS A 42 -23.74 -8.94 -7.17
CA CYS A 42 -23.42 -7.55 -6.91
C CYS A 42 -22.27 -7.12 -7.83
N LYS A 43 -22.61 -6.40 -8.91
CA LYS A 43 -21.64 -5.77 -9.79
C LYS A 43 -21.00 -4.63 -9.00
N LEU A 44 -19.98 -4.99 -8.22
CA LEU A 44 -18.90 -4.09 -7.87
C LEU A 44 -18.26 -3.65 -9.19
N THR A 45 -18.81 -2.60 -9.80
CA THR A 45 -18.11 -1.84 -10.82
C THR A 45 -16.78 -1.44 -10.20
N PRO A 46 -15.63 -1.79 -10.82
CA PRO A 46 -14.36 -1.32 -10.31
C PRO A 46 -14.43 0.20 -10.26
N ILE A 47 -14.33 0.77 -9.07
CA ILE A 47 -13.90 2.15 -8.92
C ILE A 47 -12.53 2.17 -9.62
N GLU A 48 -12.39 2.98 -10.67
CA GLU A 48 -11.16 2.99 -11.48
C GLU A 48 -10.01 3.50 -10.62
N ALA A 49 -9.38 2.56 -9.94
CA ALA A 49 -8.34 2.78 -8.95
C ALA A 49 -7.20 3.63 -9.53
N PRO A 50 -6.61 4.57 -8.77
CA PRO A 50 -5.46 5.33 -9.21
C PRO A 50 -4.40 4.36 -9.75
N GLN A 51 -3.93 4.66 -10.98
CA GLN A 51 -2.92 3.83 -11.64
C GLN A 51 -1.56 3.97 -10.98
N VAL A 52 -1.32 5.09 -10.29
CA VAL A 52 -0.17 5.30 -9.42
C VAL A 52 -0.42 4.54 -8.12
N ALA A 53 0.46 3.58 -7.84
CA ALA A 53 0.41 2.71 -6.68
C ALA A 53 1.04 3.37 -5.45
N CYS A 54 2.17 4.05 -5.63
CA CYS A 54 2.85 4.79 -4.57
C CYS A 54 3.67 5.96 -5.10
N VAL A 55 3.96 6.91 -4.22
CA VAL A 55 4.99 7.93 -4.39
C VAL A 55 5.86 7.94 -3.14
N ALA A 56 7.16 7.78 -3.31
CA ALA A 56 8.15 7.80 -2.23
C ALA A 56 9.28 8.77 -2.53
N VAL A 57 9.78 9.42 -1.48
CA VAL A 57 10.98 10.26 -1.49
C VAL A 57 11.86 9.82 -0.35
N ILE A 58 13.09 9.41 -0.68
CA ILE A 58 14.07 8.92 0.26
C ILE A 58 15.29 9.85 0.22
N GLY A 59 15.80 10.20 1.40
CA GLY A 59 16.96 11.06 1.60
C GLY A 59 18.28 10.37 1.29
N GLU A 60 19.35 11.15 1.27
CA GLU A 60 20.72 10.65 1.07
C GLU A 60 21.10 9.55 2.07
N ARG A 61 20.68 9.69 3.34
CA ARG A 61 20.94 8.72 4.41
C ARG A 61 19.92 7.58 4.47
N ASN A 62 19.30 7.25 3.32
CA ASN A 62 18.18 6.30 3.21
C ASN A 62 16.99 6.61 4.14
N SER A 63 16.84 7.89 4.53
CA SER A 63 15.77 8.40 5.39
C SER A 63 14.46 8.55 4.61
N GLN A 64 13.37 7.92 5.04
CA GLN A 64 12.05 8.06 4.40
C GLN A 64 11.48 9.47 4.65
N LEU A 65 11.68 10.39 3.70
CA LEU A 65 11.22 11.77 3.79
C LEU A 65 9.73 11.90 3.47
N PHE A 66 9.23 11.09 2.56
CA PHE A 66 7.82 11.05 2.19
C PHE A 66 7.46 9.67 1.67
N LEU A 67 6.31 9.15 2.08
CA LEU A 67 5.68 7.97 1.51
C LEU A 67 4.17 8.19 1.45
N LYS A 68 3.60 8.03 0.26
CA LYS A 68 2.16 7.95 0.04
C LYS A 68 1.87 6.67 -0.74
N ILE A 69 1.05 5.81 -0.16
CA ILE A 69 0.55 4.58 -0.77
C ILE A 69 -0.91 4.81 -1.09
N TYR A 70 -1.32 4.43 -2.30
CA TYR A 70 -2.72 4.47 -2.70
C TYR A 70 -3.30 3.06 -2.48
N LEU A 71 -4.31 2.94 -1.61
CA LEU A 71 -4.77 1.65 -1.04
C LEU A 71 -5.06 0.57 -2.09
N ASP A 72 -5.60 0.95 -3.24
CA ASP A 72 -5.91 0.03 -4.35
C ASP A 72 -4.68 -0.59 -5.04
N ALA A 73 -3.46 -0.13 -4.72
CA ALA A 73 -2.21 -0.77 -5.11
C ALA A 73 -2.00 -2.14 -4.45
N LEU A 74 -2.61 -2.35 -3.28
CA LEU A 74 -2.19 -3.37 -2.32
C LEU A 74 -2.93 -4.70 -2.51
N VAL A 75 -3.92 -4.72 -3.41
CA VAL A 75 -4.74 -5.89 -3.77
C VAL A 75 -3.91 -6.95 -4.50
N ASP A 76 -2.90 -6.53 -5.28
CA ASP A 76 -2.10 -7.42 -6.14
C ASP A 76 -0.81 -7.94 -5.49
N LEU A 77 -0.45 -7.46 -4.29
CA LEU A 77 0.77 -7.90 -3.59
C LEU A 77 0.58 -9.28 -2.94
N PRO A 78 1.58 -10.19 -3.00
CA PRO A 78 1.45 -11.53 -2.47
C PRO A 78 1.03 -11.56 -0.98
N TYR A 79 -0.01 -12.32 -0.71
CA TYR A 79 -0.71 -12.30 0.57
C TYR A 79 -0.03 -13.22 1.60
N HIS A 80 1.12 -12.78 2.15
CA HIS A 80 1.52 -13.25 3.48
C HIS A 80 0.62 -12.58 4.54
N GLN A 81 0.03 -13.42 5.40
CA GLN A 81 -1.19 -13.16 6.18
C GLN A 81 -0.96 -12.43 7.53
N SER A 82 0.16 -11.73 7.69
CA SER A 82 0.64 -11.28 9.01
C SER A 82 1.12 -9.84 9.10
N GLN A 83 1.21 -9.13 7.97
CA GLN A 83 1.73 -7.75 7.89
C GLN A 83 0.69 -6.84 7.22
N GLY A 84 0.59 -5.60 7.71
CA GLY A 84 -0.19 -4.54 7.08
C GLY A 84 0.34 -4.24 5.68
N PRO A 85 -0.52 -3.73 4.77
CA PRO A 85 -0.13 -3.59 3.36
C PRO A 85 0.88 -2.45 3.14
N GLU A 86 0.93 -1.48 4.06
CA GLU A 86 1.94 -0.41 4.06
C GLU A 86 3.36 -0.96 4.25
N VAL A 87 3.55 -1.85 5.23
CA VAL A 87 4.84 -2.50 5.56
C VAL A 87 5.42 -3.23 4.35
N LYS A 88 4.58 -3.93 3.58
CA LYS A 88 4.99 -4.64 2.36
C LYS A 88 5.52 -3.68 1.28
N MET A 89 4.95 -2.49 1.17
CA MET A 89 5.41 -1.51 0.19
C MET A 89 6.71 -0.84 0.65
N GLU A 90 6.89 -0.63 1.96
CA GLU A 90 8.17 -0.19 2.52
C GLU A 90 9.28 -1.22 2.25
N GLU A 91 9.06 -2.51 2.52
CA GLU A 91 10.01 -3.59 2.17
C GLU A 91 10.42 -3.55 0.69
N VAL A 92 9.43 -3.39 -0.21
CA VAL A 92 9.66 -3.25 -1.66
C VAL A 92 10.48 -2.00 -1.98
N LEU A 93 10.16 -0.85 -1.40
CA LEU A 93 10.90 0.40 -1.63
C LEU A 93 12.34 0.31 -1.13
N TYR A 94 12.58 -0.23 0.06
CA TYR A 94 13.93 -0.46 0.59
C TYR A 94 14.73 -1.41 -0.30
N SER A 95 14.11 -2.48 -0.83
CA SER A 95 14.78 -3.40 -1.77
C SER A 95 15.21 -2.74 -3.09
N THR A 96 14.57 -1.63 -3.51
CA THR A 96 15.03 -0.85 -4.67
C THR A 96 16.18 0.11 -4.38
N LEU A 97 16.56 0.33 -3.12
CA LEU A 97 17.67 1.21 -2.78
C LEU A 97 19.03 0.64 -3.18
N ASP A 98 19.19 -0.69 -3.15
CA ASP A 98 20.38 -1.38 -3.66
C ASP A 98 20.62 -0.99 -5.13
N ILE A 99 19.55 -0.96 -5.94
CA ILE A 99 19.61 -0.51 -7.34
C ILE A 99 19.97 0.99 -7.41
N PHE A 100 19.55 1.85 -6.49
CA PHE A 100 20.02 3.25 -6.51
C PHE A 100 21.51 3.36 -6.20
N ASP A 101 22.01 2.56 -5.27
CA ASP A 101 23.40 2.63 -4.81
C ASP A 101 24.39 2.20 -5.92
N ASP A 102 23.99 1.29 -6.81
CA ASP A 102 24.71 0.97 -8.06
C ASP A 102 24.90 2.18 -9.01
N TYR A 103 24.04 3.21 -8.94
CA TYR A 103 24.12 4.43 -9.76
C TYR A 103 24.67 5.65 -9.01
N ILE A 104 25.00 5.53 -7.72
CA ILE A 104 25.69 6.59 -6.95
C ILE A 104 27.19 6.53 -7.28
N ASP A 105 27.50 6.91 -8.52
CA ASP A 105 28.86 7.24 -8.93
C ASP A 105 29.34 8.45 -8.13
N GLY A 106 30.36 8.29 -7.28
CA GLY A 106 30.93 9.34 -6.41
C GLY A 106 31.52 10.58 -7.13
N SER A 107 31.33 10.70 -8.45
CA SER A 107 31.74 11.83 -9.30
C SER A 107 30.59 12.42 -10.14
N SER A 108 29.42 11.78 -10.19
CA SER A 108 28.33 12.17 -11.11
C SER A 108 27.41 13.25 -10.52
N ARG A 109 27.78 14.52 -10.71
CA ARG A 109 26.94 15.68 -10.31
C ARG A 109 25.79 15.97 -11.28
N LYS A 110 25.00 14.96 -11.64
CA LYS A 110 23.85 15.08 -12.57
C LYS A 110 22.62 14.35 -12.02
N THR A 111 21.43 14.90 -12.26
CA THR A 111 20.17 14.18 -12.03
C THR A 111 20.03 13.06 -13.07
N ILE A 112 19.94 11.82 -12.61
CA ILE A 112 19.82 10.62 -13.43
C ILE A 112 18.38 10.11 -13.32
N TYR A 113 17.73 9.89 -14.46
CA TYR A 113 16.47 9.14 -14.54
C TYR A 113 16.81 7.68 -14.82
N LEU A 114 16.48 6.79 -13.88
CA LEU A 114 16.81 5.37 -13.97
C LEU A 114 15.83 4.59 -14.86
N GLY A 115 14.72 5.21 -15.28
CA GLY A 115 13.66 4.50 -15.98
C GLY A 115 12.91 3.54 -15.06
N ARG A 116 12.38 2.47 -15.63
CA ARG A 116 11.78 1.35 -14.90
C ARG A 116 12.89 0.49 -14.27
N MET A 117 13.07 0.64 -12.96
CA MET A 117 14.08 -0.08 -12.18
C MET A 117 13.68 -1.53 -11.89
N ALA A 118 12.45 -1.72 -11.42
CA ALA A 118 11.95 -3.01 -10.95
C ALA A 118 10.46 -3.20 -11.29
N THR A 119 9.98 -4.43 -11.17
CA THR A 119 8.55 -4.77 -11.29
C THR A 119 8.23 -5.82 -10.26
N VAL A 120 7.28 -5.53 -9.37
CA VAL A 120 6.86 -6.37 -8.26
C VAL A 120 5.36 -6.61 -8.39
N ALA A 121 4.98 -7.87 -8.61
CA ALA A 121 3.62 -8.25 -9.01
C ALA A 121 3.14 -7.42 -10.23
N SER A 122 2.07 -6.64 -10.08
CA SER A 122 1.53 -5.73 -11.11
C SER A 122 2.16 -4.33 -11.12
N ILE A 123 2.97 -3.98 -10.10
CA ILE A 123 3.50 -2.63 -9.89
C ILE A 123 4.89 -2.50 -10.53
N ARG A 124 5.08 -1.45 -11.33
CA ARG A 124 6.36 -1.06 -11.92
C ARG A 124 6.92 0.14 -11.18
N LEU A 125 8.19 0.07 -10.81
CA LEU A 125 8.87 1.10 -10.03
C LEU A 125 9.77 1.92 -10.94
N TYR A 126 9.56 3.24 -10.95
CA TYR A 126 10.31 4.22 -11.74
C TYR A 126 11.15 5.12 -10.83
N GLY A 127 12.43 5.31 -11.18
CA GLY A 127 13.39 6.03 -10.33
C GLY A 127 13.95 7.33 -10.90
N LEU A 128 14.17 8.31 -10.03
CA LEU A 128 14.97 9.51 -10.30
C LEU A 128 15.95 9.74 -9.14
N LEU A 129 17.24 9.73 -9.43
CA LEU A 129 18.32 10.11 -8.52
C LEU A 129 18.71 11.57 -8.80
N THR A 130 18.76 12.41 -7.77
CA THR A 130 19.12 13.83 -7.91
C THR A 130 20.59 14.10 -7.59
N VAL A 131 21.07 15.30 -7.96
CA VAL A 131 22.41 15.79 -7.60
C VAL A 131 22.65 15.86 -6.08
N THR A 132 21.59 15.90 -5.27
CA THR A 132 21.64 15.93 -3.80
C THR A 132 21.38 14.55 -3.19
N ASN A 133 21.60 13.48 -3.95
CA ASN A 133 21.33 12.09 -3.55
C ASN A 133 19.91 11.84 -3.02
N LEU A 134 18.92 12.65 -3.43
CA LEU A 134 17.51 12.34 -3.18
C LEU A 134 17.09 11.25 -4.16
N LYS A 135 16.54 10.17 -3.61
CA LYS A 135 16.05 9.00 -4.34
C LYS A 135 14.53 9.12 -4.42
N LEU A 136 13.98 9.43 -5.60
CA LEU A 136 12.54 9.51 -5.83
C LEU A 136 12.05 8.27 -6.55
N ILE A 137 10.97 7.68 -6.05
CA ILE A 137 10.37 6.45 -6.57
C ILE A 137 8.88 6.68 -6.81
N VAL A 138 8.40 6.30 -7.99
CA VAL A 138 6.96 6.26 -8.31
C VAL A 138 6.61 4.85 -8.75
N GLY A 139 5.64 4.23 -8.06
CA GLY A 139 5.08 2.94 -8.43
C GLY A 139 3.83 3.12 -9.27
N VAL A 140 3.71 2.38 -10.38
CA VAL A 140 2.57 2.46 -11.31
C VAL A 140 2.12 1.05 -11.73
N ARG A 141 0.80 0.79 -11.72
CA ARG A 141 0.18 -0.49 -12.12
C ARG A 141 -0.10 -0.59 -13.64
N SER A 142 -0.08 0.54 -14.34
CA SER A 142 -0.35 0.61 -15.79
C SER A 142 0.74 -0.03 -16.66
N ILE A 143 0.31 -0.64 -17.78
CA ILE A 143 1.14 -1.44 -18.66
C ILE A 143 1.82 -0.61 -19.78
N THR A 144 1.33 0.60 -20.07
CA THR A 144 1.68 1.34 -21.30
C THR A 144 2.07 2.81 -21.06
N GLU A 145 2.84 3.07 -19.99
CA GLU A 145 3.29 4.43 -19.68
C GLU A 145 4.57 4.82 -20.42
N SER A 146 4.60 6.06 -20.91
CA SER A 146 5.77 6.62 -21.59
C SER A 146 6.82 7.07 -20.58
N ASP A 147 8.07 6.66 -20.78
CA ASP A 147 9.21 7.10 -19.95
C ASP A 147 9.35 8.63 -19.90
N ALA A 148 9.00 9.33 -20.98
CA ALA A 148 9.01 10.79 -21.01
C ALA A 148 7.97 11.39 -20.04
N TYR A 149 6.80 10.77 -19.92
CA TYR A 149 5.77 11.17 -18.97
C TYR A 149 6.22 10.88 -17.53
N MET A 150 6.68 9.66 -17.25
CA MET A 150 7.15 9.27 -15.91
C MET A 150 8.30 10.14 -15.42
N LYS A 151 9.28 10.44 -16.29
CA LYS A 151 10.36 11.39 -16.00
C LYS A 151 9.83 12.79 -15.68
N ASN A 152 8.86 13.30 -16.43
CA ASN A 152 8.24 14.60 -16.16
C ASN A 152 7.51 14.61 -14.82
N MET A 153 6.77 13.56 -14.49
CA MET A 153 6.09 13.40 -13.20
C MET A 153 7.08 13.42 -12.04
N LEU A 154 8.15 12.61 -12.10
CA LEU A 154 9.22 12.58 -11.10
C LEU A 154 9.90 13.96 -10.93
N ILE A 155 10.13 14.70 -12.03
CA ILE A 155 10.68 16.07 -11.97
C ILE A 155 9.68 17.06 -11.31
N LYS A 156 8.37 16.93 -11.56
CA LYS A 156 7.35 17.75 -10.89
C LYS A 156 7.32 17.44 -9.38
N ILE A 157 7.32 16.16 -8.98
CA ILE A 157 7.37 15.73 -7.58
C ILE A 157 8.63 16.27 -6.89
N TYR A 158 9.82 16.10 -7.51
CA TYR A 158 11.08 16.67 -7.00
C TYR A 158 10.99 18.18 -6.72
N ARG A 159 10.36 18.96 -7.61
CA ARG A 159 10.16 20.41 -7.40
C ARG A 159 9.25 20.71 -6.20
N LEU A 160 8.22 19.90 -5.94
CA LEU A 160 7.35 20.04 -4.77
C LEU A 160 8.09 19.66 -3.47
N THR A 161 8.85 18.56 -3.51
CA THR A 161 9.71 18.09 -2.42
C THR A 161 10.72 19.16 -2.02
N VAL A 162 11.48 19.69 -2.97
CA VAL A 162 12.49 20.74 -2.72
C VAL A 162 11.84 21.99 -2.11
N LYS A 163 10.67 22.43 -2.59
CA LYS A 163 9.92 23.54 -1.96
C LYS A 163 9.56 23.27 -0.49
N SER A 164 9.32 22.02 -0.11
CA SER A 164 9.04 21.65 1.28
C SER A 164 10.32 21.54 2.12
N LEU A 165 11.43 21.06 1.54
CA LEU A 165 12.75 20.99 2.18
C LEU A 165 13.40 22.37 2.38
N LEU A 166 13.08 23.36 1.54
CA LEU A 166 13.53 24.75 1.68
C LEU A 166 12.80 25.52 2.80
N ASN A 167 11.89 24.89 3.53
CA ASN A 167 11.30 25.46 4.74
C ASN A 167 12.34 25.42 5.88
N PRO A 168 12.76 26.57 6.45
CA PRO A 168 13.76 26.60 7.52
C PRO A 168 13.30 25.92 8.83
N PHE A 169 12.00 25.65 8.97
CA PHE A 169 11.43 24.90 10.10
C PHE A 169 11.27 23.40 9.83
N GLN A 170 11.58 22.91 8.62
CA GLN A 170 11.58 21.48 8.33
C GLN A 170 12.86 20.83 8.90
N PRO A 171 12.77 19.88 9.85
CA PRO A 171 13.94 19.14 10.30
C PRO A 171 14.54 18.29 9.16
N ILE A 172 15.87 18.25 9.13
CA ILE A 172 16.67 17.49 8.15
C ILE A 172 16.49 15.98 8.44
N ASP A 173 16.34 15.18 7.39
CA ASP A 173 16.21 13.71 7.42
C ASP A 173 15.03 13.15 8.25
N LEU A 174 14.03 13.98 8.55
CA LEU A 174 12.75 13.54 9.10
C LEU A 174 11.62 13.65 8.06
N MET A 175 10.53 12.92 8.31
CA MET A 175 9.36 12.89 7.45
C MET A 175 8.76 14.30 7.25
N ILE A 176 8.36 14.60 6.02
CA ILE A 176 7.83 15.89 5.61
C ILE A 176 6.30 15.87 5.77
N HIS A 177 5.80 16.45 6.86
CA HIS A 177 4.36 16.63 7.09
C HIS A 177 3.86 17.94 6.49
N SER A 178 3.75 18.00 5.17
CA SER A 178 3.37 19.21 4.42
C SER A 178 2.11 18.95 3.59
N ARG A 179 0.98 19.52 4.01
CA ARG A 179 -0.28 19.46 3.22
C ARG A 179 -0.10 20.00 1.79
N LYS A 180 0.78 21.00 1.60
CA LYS A 180 1.10 21.54 0.27
C LYS A 180 1.85 20.53 -0.62
N LEU A 181 2.66 19.67 -0.02
CA LEU A 181 3.32 18.56 -0.71
C LEU A 181 2.31 17.46 -1.05
N GLU A 182 1.49 17.06 -0.07
CA GLU A 182 0.46 16.04 -0.21
C GLU A 182 -0.55 16.41 -1.31
N THR A 183 -1.22 17.57 -1.20
CA THR A 183 -2.18 18.04 -2.21
C THR A 183 -1.52 18.22 -3.57
N GLY A 184 -0.29 18.75 -3.63
CA GLY A 184 0.43 18.89 -4.89
C GLY A 184 0.78 17.54 -5.54
N ILE A 185 1.08 16.49 -4.75
CA ILE A 185 1.31 15.14 -5.28
C ILE A 185 -0.02 14.49 -5.69
N GLU A 186 -1.10 14.70 -4.93
CA GLU A 186 -2.44 14.21 -5.26
C GLU A 186 -2.98 14.85 -6.55
N GLU A 187 -2.75 16.14 -6.79
CA GLU A 187 -3.04 16.81 -8.07
C GLU A 187 -2.27 16.16 -9.23
N LEU A 188 -0.97 15.86 -9.05
CA LEU A 188 -0.15 15.20 -10.10
C LEU A 188 -0.55 13.74 -10.36
N VAL A 189 -1.05 13.04 -9.34
CA VAL A 189 -1.63 11.70 -9.50
C VAL A 189 -3.02 11.78 -10.13
N GLY A 190 -3.76 12.86 -9.92
CA GLY A 190 -5.01 13.18 -10.61
C GLY A 190 -4.83 13.61 -12.08
N GLU A 191 -3.68 14.21 -12.43
CA GLU A 191 -3.27 14.47 -13.82
C GLU A 191 -2.83 13.18 -14.58
N PHE A 192 -2.69 12.05 -13.89
CA PHE A 192 -2.30 10.79 -14.50
C PHE A 192 -3.39 10.33 -15.48
N PRO A 193 -3.07 9.90 -16.72
CA PRO A 193 -4.00 9.85 -17.86
C PRO A 193 -5.23 8.92 -17.77
N ASN A 194 -5.59 8.39 -16.61
CA ASN A 194 -6.84 7.66 -16.35
C ASN A 194 -7.58 8.06 -15.06
N HIS A 195 -7.14 9.09 -14.31
CA HIS A 195 -7.89 9.56 -13.14
C HIS A 195 -8.96 10.60 -13.54
N LYS A 196 -10.17 10.15 -13.87
CA LYS A 196 -11.32 11.06 -13.89
C LYS A 196 -11.59 11.51 -12.44
N PRO A 197 -11.60 12.82 -12.15
CA PRO A 197 -12.02 13.28 -10.84
C PRO A 197 -13.48 12.85 -10.61
N VAL A 198 -13.76 12.32 -9.41
CA VAL A 198 -15.13 11.99 -9.00
C VAL A 198 -15.94 13.28 -8.97
N SER A 199 -16.73 13.51 -10.01
CA SER A 199 -17.68 14.61 -10.07
C SER A 199 -18.75 14.39 -9.00
N GLY A 200 -18.73 15.22 -7.95
CA GLY A 200 -19.81 15.26 -6.96
C GLY A 200 -21.17 15.50 -7.63
N PRO A 201 -22.27 14.93 -7.08
CA PRO A 201 -23.56 14.97 -7.73
C PRO A 201 -24.13 16.40 -7.79
N ASN A 202 -24.63 16.80 -8.96
CA ASN A 202 -25.54 17.93 -9.09
C ASN A 202 -26.80 17.72 -8.23
N LYS A 203 -27.02 18.59 -7.25
CA LYS A 203 -28.33 19.01 -6.74
C LYS A 203 -28.27 20.46 -6.28
#